data_AF-B6HHV0-F1
#
_entry.id   AF-B6HHV0-F1
#
_cell.length_a   1.000
_cell.length_b   1.000
_cell.length_c   1.000
_cell.angle_alpha   90.00
_cell.angle_beta   90.00
_cell.angle_gamma   90.00
#
_symmetry.space_group_name_H-M   'P 1'
#
loop_
_entity.id
_entity.type
_entity.pdbx_description
1 polymer ?
#
loop_
_entity_poly.entity_id
_entity_poly.type
_entity_poly.pdbx_seq_one_letter_code
_entity_poly.pdbx_strand_id
1 'polypeptide(L)'
;MSELRQRPIATSKSSNGPDKESNPRQHTINDETDQDHGISLLDIIRQGPVTLTPSQLSLYNGTDTNLPLYVAVNGTIFDVSANRMIYGPGGSYNFFAGRDATRAFVTGCFKEDLTNDLRGVEIMFLPVEDVEDEGVTSAQRKIRREKELRAARARVEETVKRWTGFFANHAKYFEAGRVVEDGGVHGEPWPLCESAQKQRPKRSAMMEKS
;
A
#
# COMPACT_ATOMS: atom_id res chain seq x y z
N MET A 1 -18.41 -65.26 -23.31
CA MET A 1 -17.92 -64.61 -24.54
C MET A 1 -16.66 -63.84 -24.15
N SER A 2 -15.51 -64.41 -24.55
CA SER A 2 -14.10 -63.97 -24.53
C SER A 2 -13.67 -62.88 -23.52
N GLU A 3 -12.80 -63.14 -22.54
CA GLU A 3 -11.32 -63.32 -22.66
C GLU A 3 -10.61 -62.03 -23.18
N LEU A 4 -9.46 -61.54 -22.73
CA LEU A 4 -8.45 -62.02 -21.79
C LEU A 4 -7.53 -60.83 -21.34
N ARG A 5 -6.83 -61.09 -20.25
CA ARG A 5 -5.73 -60.43 -19.51
C ARG A 5 -4.56 -59.78 -20.30
N GLN A 6 -4.05 -58.69 -19.70
CA GLN A 6 -2.65 -58.32 -19.31
C GLN A 6 -1.41 -58.54 -20.22
N ARG A 7 -0.64 -57.43 -20.43
CA ARG A 7 0.85 -57.14 -20.38
C ARG A 7 1.83 -58.05 -21.21
N PRO A 8 3.08 -57.68 -21.63
CA PRO A 8 4.08 -56.75 -21.02
C PRO A 8 5.07 -56.01 -22.00
N ILE A 9 6.24 -55.63 -21.45
CA ILE A 9 7.43 -54.84 -21.89
C ILE A 9 8.27 -55.44 -23.05
N ALA A 10 8.91 -54.59 -23.88
CA ALA A 10 10.23 -54.77 -24.54
C ALA A 10 10.67 -53.42 -25.19
N THR A 11 11.76 -52.74 -24.79
CA THR A 11 13.19 -52.89 -25.15
C THR A 11 13.51 -52.91 -26.66
N SER A 12 14.27 -51.91 -27.12
CA SER A 12 15.34 -52.10 -28.12
C SER A 12 16.46 -51.07 -27.93
N LYS A 13 17.69 -51.59 -27.84
CA LYS A 13 18.98 -50.90 -27.96
C LYS A 13 19.52 -51.20 -29.37
N SER A 14 20.25 -50.25 -29.96
CA SER A 14 21.42 -50.44 -30.87
C SER A 14 21.69 -49.08 -31.55
N SER A 15 22.92 -48.62 -31.82
CA SER A 15 24.27 -49.14 -31.62
C SER A 15 25.28 -48.06 -32.05
N ASN A 16 26.43 -48.05 -31.36
CA ASN A 16 27.79 -47.70 -31.80
C ASN A 16 28.18 -46.29 -32.30
N GLY A 17 29.21 -45.73 -31.61
CA GLY A 17 30.13 -44.68 -32.10
C GLY A 17 31.12 -45.20 -33.16
N PRO A 18 32.20 -44.44 -33.51
CA PRO A 18 33.28 -44.11 -32.58
C PRO A 18 33.87 -42.68 -32.68
N ASP A 19 34.76 -42.43 -31.73
CA ASP A 19 35.47 -41.20 -31.35
C ASP A 19 36.44 -40.64 -32.40
N LYS A 20 36.66 -39.30 -32.39
CA LYS A 20 37.97 -38.63 -32.53
C LYS A 20 37.97 -37.18 -32.00
N GLU A 21 38.61 -37.01 -30.84
CA GLU A 21 39.72 -36.11 -30.53
C GLU A 21 39.75 -34.62 -31.01
N SER A 22 39.92 -33.73 -30.02
CA SER A 22 40.88 -32.60 -29.94
C SER A 22 40.39 -31.14 -29.94
N ASN A 23 40.50 -30.58 -28.72
CA ASN A 23 41.02 -29.26 -28.31
C ASN A 23 40.05 -28.06 -28.13
N PRO A 24 40.19 -27.30 -27.01
CA PRO A 24 39.17 -26.39 -26.50
C PRO A 24 39.38 -24.96 -27.04
N ARG A 25 38.29 -24.27 -27.34
CA ARG A 25 38.30 -22.81 -27.42
C ARG A 25 37.74 -22.25 -26.12
N GLN A 26 38.64 -21.64 -25.36
CA GLN A 26 38.31 -20.71 -24.29
C GLN A 26 37.39 -19.63 -24.88
N HIS A 27 36.17 -19.55 -24.37
CA HIS A 27 35.33 -18.38 -24.54
C HIS A 27 35.25 -17.73 -23.17
N THR A 28 36.14 -16.76 -22.98
CA THR A 28 36.07 -15.78 -21.90
C THR A 28 34.79 -14.97 -22.11
N ILE A 29 33.72 -15.36 -21.43
CA ILE A 29 32.59 -14.47 -21.19
C ILE A 29 33.05 -13.60 -20.03
N ASN A 30 33.29 -12.32 -20.34
CA ASN A 30 33.60 -11.30 -19.36
C ASN A 30 32.44 -11.24 -18.37
N ASP A 31 32.75 -11.57 -17.11
CA ASP A 31 31.93 -11.27 -15.93
C ASP A 31 32.05 -9.76 -15.69
N GLU A 32 31.33 -8.96 -16.50
CA GLU A 32 31.10 -7.56 -16.20
C GLU A 32 30.06 -7.51 -15.08
N THR A 33 30.60 -7.44 -13.87
CA THR A 33 29.88 -7.20 -12.62
C THR A 33 28.82 -6.13 -12.80
N ASP A 34 27.58 -6.54 -12.55
CA ASP A 34 26.41 -5.73 -12.24
C ASP A 34 26.83 -4.54 -11.37
N GLN A 35 27.02 -3.37 -11.99
CA GLN A 35 27.13 -2.13 -11.24
C GLN A 35 25.73 -1.81 -10.74
N ASP A 36 25.51 -2.05 -9.46
CA ASP A 36 24.38 -1.55 -8.70
C ASP A 36 24.35 -0.01 -8.82
N HIS A 37 23.54 0.53 -9.73
CA HIS A 37 23.28 1.97 -9.88
C HIS A 37 22.27 2.46 -8.83
N GLY A 38 22.29 1.87 -7.64
CA GLY A 38 21.54 2.34 -6.49
C GLY A 38 21.95 3.78 -6.18
N ILE A 39 21.01 4.72 -6.34
CA ILE A 39 21.15 6.10 -5.89
C ILE A 39 21.60 6.04 -4.43
N SER A 40 22.80 6.55 -4.14
CA SER A 40 23.37 6.45 -2.79
C SER A 40 22.50 7.24 -1.82
N LEU A 41 22.37 6.76 -0.58
CA LEU A 41 21.79 7.56 0.51
C LEU A 41 22.44 8.95 0.59
N LEU A 42 23.73 9.05 0.21
CA LEU A 42 24.45 10.33 0.11
C LEU A 42 23.88 11.25 -0.98
N ASP A 43 23.45 10.74 -2.13
CA ASP A 43 22.88 11.55 -3.20
C ASP A 43 21.52 12.14 -2.81
N ILE A 44 20.77 11.40 -1.99
CA ILE A 44 19.46 11.83 -1.48
C ILE A 44 19.64 12.90 -0.39
N ILE A 45 20.58 12.71 0.53
CA ILE A 45 20.93 13.72 1.54
C ILE A 45 21.44 15.01 0.88
N ARG A 46 22.13 14.92 -0.27
CA ARG A 46 22.75 16.07 -0.94
C ARG A 46 21.76 16.99 -1.66
N GLN A 47 20.56 16.50 -2.01
CA GLN A 47 19.56 17.27 -2.76
C GLN A 47 18.57 18.03 -1.86
N GLY A 48 18.56 17.74 -0.56
CA GLY A 48 17.66 18.37 0.41
C GLY A 48 16.19 17.92 0.25
N PRO A 49 15.29 18.39 1.11
CA PRO A 49 13.89 17.97 1.09
C PRO A 49 13.19 18.36 -0.21
N VAL A 50 12.52 17.41 -0.86
CA VAL A 50 11.73 17.67 -2.07
C VAL A 50 10.36 18.27 -1.73
N THR A 51 9.85 19.10 -2.63
CA THR A 51 8.48 19.62 -2.55
C THR A 51 7.79 19.29 -3.86
N LEU A 52 6.78 18.41 -3.81
CA LEU A 52 6.15 17.85 -5.00
C LEU A 52 4.63 18.10 -4.98
N THR A 53 4.04 18.41 -6.14
CA THR A 53 2.58 18.31 -6.32
C THR A 53 2.17 16.83 -6.43
N PRO A 54 0.88 16.48 -6.25
CA PRO A 54 0.41 15.11 -6.44
C PRO A 54 0.78 14.54 -7.83
N SER A 55 0.69 15.38 -8.87
CA SER A 55 1.09 15.01 -10.24
C SER A 55 2.58 14.71 -10.34
N GLN A 56 3.43 15.49 -9.69
CA GLN A 56 4.88 15.25 -9.66
C GLN A 56 5.23 14.01 -8.82
N LEU A 57 4.60 13.83 -7.66
CA LEU A 57 4.76 12.65 -6.82
C LEU A 57 4.43 11.36 -7.60
N SER A 58 3.44 11.39 -8.49
CA SER A 58 3.02 10.23 -9.28
C SER A 58 4.11 9.63 -10.17
N LEU A 59 5.19 10.39 -10.47
CA LEU A 59 6.34 9.93 -11.23
C LEU A 59 7.24 8.97 -10.42
N TYR A 60 7.20 9.05 -9.09
CA TYR A 60 8.01 8.27 -8.16
C TYR A 60 7.32 6.96 -7.75
N ASN A 61 6.71 6.29 -8.73
CA ASN A 61 5.93 5.06 -8.55
C ASN A 61 6.73 3.76 -8.80
N GLY A 62 8.01 3.91 -9.16
CA GLY A 62 8.95 2.79 -9.36
C GLY A 62 8.99 2.19 -10.76
N THR A 63 8.25 2.73 -11.74
CA THR A 63 8.38 2.32 -13.14
C THR A 63 9.70 2.78 -13.75
N ASP A 64 10.20 3.96 -13.37
CA ASP A 64 11.55 4.41 -13.67
C ASP A 64 12.51 3.95 -12.55
N THR A 65 13.47 3.09 -12.89
CA THR A 65 14.46 2.58 -11.95
C THR A 65 15.48 3.63 -11.52
N ASN A 66 15.63 4.71 -12.30
CA ASN A 66 16.51 5.84 -12.00
C ASN A 66 15.89 6.85 -11.03
N LEU A 67 14.60 6.70 -10.72
CA LEU A 67 13.93 7.52 -9.72
C LEU A 67 13.84 6.76 -8.38
N PRO A 68 13.89 7.48 -7.25
CA PRO A 68 13.46 6.92 -5.98
C PRO A 68 11.99 6.48 -6.00
N LEU A 69 11.63 5.66 -5.02
CA LEU A 69 10.28 5.18 -4.81
C LEU A 69 9.66 5.88 -3.60
N TYR A 70 8.59 6.63 -3.82
CA TYR A 70 7.99 7.46 -2.77
C TYR A 70 6.59 7.00 -2.39
N VAL A 71 6.26 7.14 -1.10
CA VAL A 71 4.89 7.05 -0.57
C VAL A 71 4.67 8.26 0.30
N ALA A 72 3.55 8.96 0.14
CA ALA A 72 3.18 10.06 1.01
C ALA A 72 2.14 9.63 2.05
N VAL A 73 2.33 10.12 3.28
CA VAL A 73 1.39 9.97 4.39
C VAL A 73 1.32 11.31 5.13
N ASN A 74 0.11 11.82 5.26
CA ASN A 74 -0.23 13.12 5.82
C ASN A 74 0.57 14.27 5.16
N GLY A 75 0.67 14.24 3.83
CA GLY A 75 1.46 15.21 3.06
C GLY A 75 2.97 15.14 3.30
N THR A 76 3.47 14.12 4.00
CA THR A 76 4.92 13.88 4.20
C THR A 76 5.36 12.76 3.28
N ILE A 77 6.39 13.02 2.48
CA ILE A 77 6.93 12.08 1.51
C ILE A 77 8.00 11.24 2.20
N PHE A 78 7.85 9.92 2.13
CA PHE A 78 8.83 8.95 2.62
C PHE A 78 9.45 8.20 1.45
N ASP A 79 10.78 8.07 1.48
CA ASP A 79 11.51 7.19 0.58
C ASP A 79 11.40 5.75 1.06
N VAL A 80 10.81 4.90 0.20
CA VAL A 80 10.62 3.47 0.43
C VAL A 80 11.43 2.61 -0.54
N SER A 81 12.41 3.20 -1.24
CA SER A 81 13.26 2.54 -2.25
C SER A 81 13.99 1.32 -1.70
N ALA A 82 14.35 1.33 -0.42
CA ALA A 82 14.96 0.19 0.27
C ALA A 82 14.09 -1.08 0.26
N ASN A 83 12.78 -0.97 0.00
CA ASN A 83 11.83 -2.08 -0.07
C ASN A 83 11.08 -2.12 -1.43
N ARG A 84 11.81 -1.93 -2.53
CA ARG A 84 11.30 -2.02 -3.92
C ARG A 84 10.52 -3.30 -4.24
N MET A 85 10.83 -4.44 -3.61
CA MET A 85 10.07 -5.69 -3.79
C MET A 85 8.60 -5.58 -3.33
N ILE A 86 8.30 -4.67 -2.39
CA ILE A 86 6.97 -4.51 -1.80
C ILE A 86 6.21 -3.36 -2.47
N TYR A 87 6.89 -2.23 -2.69
CA TYR A 87 6.27 -1.00 -3.22
C TYR A 87 6.53 -0.77 -4.71
N GLY A 88 7.50 -1.44 -5.31
CA GLY A 88 7.81 -1.30 -6.73
C GLY A 88 6.84 -2.10 -7.60
N PRO A 89 6.97 -2.01 -8.93
CA PRO A 89 6.12 -2.75 -9.87
C PRO A 89 6.05 -4.25 -9.55
N GLY A 90 4.82 -4.79 -9.46
CA GLY A 90 4.58 -6.19 -9.10
C GLY A 90 4.56 -6.49 -7.59
N GLY A 91 4.97 -5.54 -6.75
CA GLY A 91 4.89 -5.65 -5.30
C GLY A 91 3.47 -5.56 -4.75
N SER A 92 3.23 -6.14 -3.58
CA SER A 92 1.89 -6.21 -2.96
C SER A 92 1.33 -4.86 -2.54
N TYR A 93 2.17 -3.84 -2.35
CA TYR A 93 1.82 -2.47 -1.96
C TYR A 93 2.18 -1.43 -3.03
N ASN A 94 2.37 -1.87 -4.27
CA ASN A 94 2.76 -0.98 -5.37
C ASN A 94 1.76 0.16 -5.65
N PHE A 95 0.49 -0.05 -5.32
CA PHE A 95 -0.55 0.95 -5.48
C PHE A 95 -0.37 2.20 -4.59
N PHE A 96 0.45 2.12 -3.54
CA PHE A 96 0.81 3.29 -2.73
C PHE A 96 1.92 4.15 -3.35
N ALA A 97 2.72 3.57 -4.25
CA ALA A 97 3.88 4.25 -4.79
C ALA A 97 3.47 5.45 -5.66
N GLY A 98 4.13 6.58 -5.45
CA GLY A 98 3.85 7.86 -6.09
C GLY A 98 2.52 8.49 -5.67
N ARG A 99 1.97 8.15 -4.51
CA ARG A 99 0.67 8.68 -4.05
C ARG A 99 0.71 9.09 -2.58
N ASP A 100 -0.17 10.02 -2.22
CA ASP A 100 -0.53 10.22 -0.83
C ASP A 100 -1.66 9.24 -0.47
N ALA A 101 -1.32 8.28 0.39
CA ALA A 101 -2.17 7.16 0.78
C ALA A 101 -2.80 7.36 2.17
N THR A 102 -2.84 8.59 2.69
CA THR A 102 -3.33 8.88 4.05
C THR A 102 -4.71 8.31 4.30
N ARG A 103 -5.65 8.51 3.38
CA ARG A 103 -7.04 8.04 3.55
C ARG A 103 -7.09 6.51 3.62
N ALA A 104 -6.41 5.81 2.70
CA ALA A 104 -6.30 4.36 2.69
C ALA A 104 -5.76 3.78 4.01
N PHE A 105 -4.78 4.41 4.63
CA PHE A 105 -4.24 3.98 5.93
C PHE A 105 -5.24 4.12 7.08
N VAL A 106 -6.18 5.06 6.98
CA VAL A 106 -7.25 5.23 7.97
C VAL A 106 -8.40 4.26 7.69
N THR A 107 -8.86 4.16 6.44
CA THR A 107 -10.05 3.38 6.07
C THR A 107 -9.78 1.88 5.94
N GLY A 108 -8.52 1.49 5.72
CA GLY A 108 -8.13 0.12 5.38
C GLY A 108 -8.44 -0.27 3.92
N CYS A 109 -8.94 0.67 3.11
CA CYS A 109 -9.28 0.44 1.71
C CYS A 109 -8.14 0.86 0.79
N PHE A 110 -7.12 -0.01 0.75
CA PHE A 110 -5.81 0.30 0.22
C PHE A 110 -5.76 0.53 -1.29
N LYS A 111 -6.74 0.04 -2.06
CA LYS A 111 -6.75 0.21 -3.52
C LYS A 111 -7.73 1.29 -3.97
N GLU A 112 -8.70 1.63 -3.13
CA GLU A 112 -9.79 2.55 -3.43
C GLU A 112 -9.50 3.97 -2.89
N ASP A 113 -8.95 4.08 -1.69
CA ASP A 113 -8.78 5.36 -0.97
C ASP A 113 -7.35 5.94 -1.11
N LEU A 114 -6.81 5.93 -2.33
CA LEU A 114 -5.47 6.43 -2.66
C LEU A 114 -5.43 7.95 -2.82
N THR A 115 -5.83 8.65 -1.75
CA THR A 115 -5.90 10.11 -1.64
C THR A 115 -5.56 10.56 -0.21
N ASN A 116 -5.24 11.84 -0.05
CA ASN A 116 -5.10 12.50 1.25
C ASN A 116 -6.42 13.09 1.79
N ASP A 117 -7.51 13.05 1.03
CA ASP A 117 -8.80 13.61 1.45
C ASP A 117 -9.45 12.80 2.59
N LEU A 118 -9.40 13.36 3.80
CA LEU A 118 -9.97 12.75 5.00
C LEU A 118 -11.43 13.15 5.27
N ARG A 119 -12.05 13.97 4.42
CA ARG A 119 -13.46 14.37 4.61
C ARG A 119 -14.36 13.13 4.57
N GLY A 120 -15.26 13.04 5.54
CA GLY A 120 -16.21 11.94 5.65
C GLY A 120 -15.65 10.65 6.25
N VAL A 121 -14.32 10.55 6.48
CA VAL A 121 -13.72 9.37 7.09
C VAL A 121 -14.22 9.18 8.52
N GLU A 122 -14.52 10.26 9.25
CA GLU A 122 -15.01 10.16 10.62
C GLU A 122 -16.34 9.38 10.74
N ILE A 123 -17.10 9.27 9.65
CA ILE A 123 -18.34 8.49 9.59
C ILE A 123 -18.06 7.00 9.87
N MET A 124 -16.86 6.51 9.56
CA MET A 124 -16.48 5.10 9.82
C MET A 124 -16.48 4.78 11.31
N PHE A 125 -16.27 5.78 12.17
CA PHE A 125 -16.23 5.62 13.62
C PHE A 125 -17.55 5.98 14.30
N LEU A 126 -18.50 6.55 13.55
CA LEU A 126 -19.82 6.89 14.07
C LEU A 126 -20.73 5.64 14.09
N PRO A 127 -21.38 5.35 15.23
CA PRO A 127 -22.31 4.23 15.30
C PRO A 127 -23.46 4.35 14.30
N VAL A 128 -23.83 3.22 13.71
CA VAL A 128 -25.07 3.07 12.96
C VAL A 128 -26.21 3.03 13.96
N GLU A 129 -27.21 3.90 13.79
CA GLU A 129 -28.43 3.92 14.59
C GLU A 129 -29.37 2.81 14.09
N ASP A 130 -29.11 1.58 14.53
CA ASP A 130 -29.81 0.36 14.11
C ASP A 130 -30.92 -0.08 15.09
N VAL A 131 -31.10 0.65 16.18
CA VAL A 131 -32.14 0.46 17.18
C VAL A 131 -32.74 1.81 17.58
N GLU A 132 -34.01 1.81 17.96
CA GLU A 132 -34.65 3.00 18.51
C GLU A 132 -34.26 3.17 19.99
N ASP A 133 -33.72 4.34 20.31
CA ASP A 133 -33.47 4.72 21.70
C ASP A 133 -34.75 5.29 22.32
N GLU A 134 -35.63 4.39 22.77
CA GLU A 134 -36.83 4.76 23.52
C GLU A 134 -36.46 5.62 24.74
N GLY A 135 -37.20 6.72 24.95
CA GLY A 135 -36.97 7.63 26.07
C GLY A 135 -35.83 8.63 25.90
N VAL A 136 -35.09 8.60 24.79
CA VAL A 136 -34.09 9.63 24.48
C VAL A 136 -34.73 10.79 23.71
N THR A 137 -34.50 12.01 24.14
CA THR A 137 -34.98 13.23 23.48
C THR A 137 -34.12 13.57 22.25
N SER A 138 -34.65 14.39 21.33
CA SER A 138 -33.88 14.92 20.20
C SER A 138 -32.66 15.74 20.65
N ALA A 139 -32.78 16.49 21.74
CA ALA A 139 -31.69 17.26 22.33
C ALA A 139 -30.56 16.34 22.84
N GLN A 140 -30.91 15.27 23.57
CA GLN A 140 -29.93 14.28 24.03
C GLN A 140 -29.25 13.55 22.86
N ARG A 141 -30.01 13.16 21.81
CA ARG A 141 -29.45 12.58 20.59
C ARG A 141 -28.45 13.52 19.92
N LYS A 142 -28.77 14.82 19.83
CA LYS A 142 -27.86 15.83 19.27
C LYS A 142 -26.57 15.95 20.08
N ILE A 143 -26.67 16.06 21.40
CA ILE A 143 -25.50 16.14 22.30
C ILE A 143 -24.62 14.89 22.17
N ARG A 144 -25.24 13.69 22.15
CA ARG A 144 -24.52 12.43 21.95
C ARG A 144 -23.77 12.44 20.62
N ARG A 145 -24.47 12.77 19.52
CA ARG A 145 -23.89 12.80 18.17
C ARG A 145 -22.73 13.78 18.06
N GLU A 146 -22.81 14.96 18.68
CA GLU A 146 -21.71 15.93 18.70
C GLU A 146 -20.48 15.39 19.46
N LYS A 147 -20.69 14.72 20.58
CA LYS A 147 -19.61 14.07 21.34
C LYS A 147 -18.97 12.93 20.54
N GLU A 148 -19.79 12.08 19.92
CA GLU A 148 -19.33 10.98 19.08
C GLU A 148 -18.57 11.47 17.85
N LEU A 149 -19.03 12.53 17.20
CA LEU A 149 -18.34 13.14 16.06
C LEU A 149 -16.96 13.69 16.47
N ARG A 150 -16.86 14.32 17.65
CA ARG A 150 -15.56 14.79 18.17
C ARG A 150 -14.62 13.62 18.44
N ALA A 151 -15.11 12.55 19.05
CA ALA A 151 -14.32 11.34 19.29
C ALA A 151 -13.91 10.64 17.99
N ALA A 152 -14.81 10.59 16.99
CA ALA A 152 -14.55 10.03 15.68
C ALA A 152 -13.44 10.78 14.93
N ARG A 153 -13.46 12.12 14.94
CA ARG A 153 -12.39 12.94 14.37
C ARG A 153 -11.05 12.73 15.07
N ALA A 154 -11.05 12.66 16.40
CA ALA A 154 -9.85 12.34 17.16
C ALA A 154 -9.26 10.96 16.79
N ARG A 155 -10.11 9.95 16.54
CA ARG A 155 -9.65 8.63 16.08
C ARG A 155 -9.04 8.67 14.67
N VAL A 156 -9.57 9.49 13.77
CA VAL A 156 -8.96 9.73 12.45
C VAL A 156 -7.54 10.30 12.65
N GLU A 157 -7.43 11.38 13.43
CA GLU A 157 -6.15 12.05 13.69
C GLU A 157 -5.12 11.12 14.36
N GLU A 158 -5.55 10.33 15.34
CA GLU A 158 -4.68 9.34 16.00
C GLU A 158 -4.20 8.26 15.04
N THR A 159 -5.09 7.79 14.15
CA THR A 159 -4.74 6.79 13.13
C THR A 159 -3.73 7.34 12.13
N VAL A 160 -3.94 8.56 11.65
CA VAL A 160 -2.97 9.26 10.78
C VAL A 160 -1.63 9.40 11.48
N LYS A 161 -1.63 9.91 12.72
CA LYS A 161 -0.41 10.08 13.52
C LYS A 161 0.34 8.77 13.72
N ARG A 162 -0.36 7.67 13.99
CA ARG A 162 0.23 6.33 14.13
C ARG A 162 0.96 5.91 12.85
N TRP A 163 0.35 6.10 11.69
CA TRP A 163 0.96 5.72 10.42
C TRP A 163 2.10 6.65 9.99
N THR A 164 1.94 7.96 10.12
CA THR A 164 3.04 8.91 9.90
C THR A 164 4.22 8.59 10.83
N GLY A 165 3.95 8.28 12.10
CA GLY A 165 4.96 7.84 13.06
C GLY A 165 5.63 6.52 12.69
N PHE A 166 4.88 5.56 12.13
CA PHE A 166 5.46 4.32 11.62
C PHE A 166 6.52 4.59 10.54
N PHE A 167 6.21 5.41 9.53
CA PHE A 167 7.15 5.71 8.45
C PHE A 167 8.34 6.57 8.94
N ALA A 168 8.06 7.60 9.75
CA ALA A 168 9.09 8.51 10.26
C ALA A 168 10.12 7.81 11.17
N ASN A 169 9.72 6.77 11.90
CA ASN A 169 10.60 6.02 12.80
C ASN A 169 11.07 4.68 12.20
N HIS A 170 10.84 4.45 10.91
CA HIS A 170 11.21 3.19 10.28
C HIS A 170 12.72 3.13 10.00
N ALA A 171 13.37 2.01 10.30
CA ALA A 171 14.83 1.87 10.19
C ALA A 171 15.38 2.02 8.76
N LYS A 172 14.56 1.76 7.74
CA LYS A 172 14.95 1.79 6.31
C LYS A 172 14.29 2.88 5.49
N TYR A 173 13.34 3.62 6.07
CA TYR A 173 12.67 4.72 5.37
C TYR A 173 13.17 6.03 5.96
N PHE A 174 13.07 7.08 5.17
CA PHE A 174 13.41 8.41 5.64
C PHE A 174 12.48 9.43 5.01
N GLU A 175 12.30 10.54 5.71
CA GLU A 175 11.55 11.68 5.20
C GLU A 175 12.32 12.32 4.06
N ALA A 176 11.74 12.27 2.86
CA ALA A 176 12.33 12.83 1.64
C ALA A 176 11.80 14.24 1.36
N GLY A 177 10.63 14.62 1.87
CA GLY A 177 10.03 15.89 1.54
C GLY A 177 8.55 16.03 1.86
N ARG A 178 7.86 16.94 1.16
CA ARG A 178 6.45 17.27 1.38
C ARG A 178 5.65 17.30 0.09
N VAL A 179 4.39 16.90 0.19
CA VAL A 179 3.40 17.12 -0.88
C VAL A 179 2.78 18.50 -0.69
N VAL A 180 2.75 19.30 -1.75
CA VAL A 180 2.06 20.59 -1.79
C VAL A 180 0.88 20.51 -2.74
N GLU A 181 -0.30 20.89 -2.27
CA GLU A 181 -1.49 20.92 -3.12
C GLU A 181 -1.58 22.23 -3.88
N ASP A 182 -1.74 22.11 -5.19
CA ASP A 182 -2.08 23.17 -6.12
C ASP A 182 -3.60 23.19 -6.35
N GLY A 183 -4.34 23.74 -5.37
CA GLY A 183 -5.77 24.03 -5.52
C GLY A 183 -6.69 23.50 -4.41
N GLY A 184 -6.22 22.63 -3.53
CA GLY A 184 -7.07 22.02 -2.49
C GLY A 184 -8.08 21.01 -3.05
N VAL A 185 -8.64 20.18 -2.17
CA VAL A 185 -9.61 19.17 -2.59
C VAL A 185 -10.97 19.81 -2.88
N HIS A 186 -11.38 19.81 -4.14
CA HIS A 186 -12.67 20.34 -4.59
C HIS A 186 -13.74 19.24 -4.72
N GLY A 187 -15.00 19.65 -4.65
CA GLY A 187 -16.16 18.77 -4.82
C GLY A 187 -16.63 18.08 -3.53
N GLU A 188 -17.61 17.19 -3.70
CA GLU A 188 -18.21 16.43 -2.61
C GLU A 188 -17.19 15.48 -1.94
N PRO A 189 -17.30 15.22 -0.63
CA PRO A 189 -16.48 14.22 0.04
C PRO A 189 -16.62 12.85 -0.61
N TRP A 190 -15.51 12.14 -0.72
CA TRP A 190 -15.51 10.76 -1.21
C TRP A 190 -16.29 9.87 -0.25
N PRO A 191 -17.22 9.03 -0.75
CA PRO A 191 -17.93 8.09 0.11
C PRO A 191 -16.95 7.09 0.73
N LEU A 192 -17.33 6.50 1.85
CA LEU A 192 -16.59 5.36 2.41
C LEU A 192 -16.67 4.17 1.44
N CYS A 193 -15.56 3.45 1.29
CA CYS A 193 -15.58 2.14 0.67
C CYS A 193 -16.50 1.17 1.43
N GLU A 194 -16.98 0.13 0.74
CA GLU A 194 -17.92 -0.84 1.30
C GLU A 194 -17.39 -1.53 2.57
N SER A 195 -16.09 -1.86 2.60
CA SER A 195 -15.46 -2.47 3.77
C SER A 195 -15.52 -1.55 4.99
N ALA A 196 -15.10 -0.28 4.85
CA ALA A 196 -15.15 0.69 5.94
C ALA A 196 -16.60 0.97 6.39
N GLN A 197 -17.55 0.99 5.45
CA GLN A 197 -18.97 1.15 5.76
C GLN A 197 -19.52 -0.01 6.60
N LYS A 198 -19.15 -1.25 6.29
CA LYS A 198 -19.59 -2.46 7.01
C LYS A 198 -18.97 -2.58 8.41
N GLN A 199 -17.76 -2.05 8.59
CA GLN A 199 -17.04 -2.09 9.86
C GLN A 199 -17.49 -1.03 10.87
N ARG A 200 -18.44 -0.16 10.49
CA ARG A 200 -19.00 0.86 11.38
C ARG A 200 -19.60 0.21 12.63
N PRO A 201 -19.38 0.78 13.83
CA PRO A 201 -19.96 0.25 15.05
C PRO A 201 -21.50 0.31 14.97
N LYS A 202 -22.18 -0.62 15.63
CA LYS A 202 -23.64 -0.61 15.74
C LYS A 202 -24.06 -0.11 17.12
N ARG A 203 -25.15 0.66 17.19
CA ARG A 203 -25.70 1.16 18.45
C ARG A 203 -26.12 0.00 19.35
N SER A 204 -26.82 -0.99 18.79
CA SER A 204 -27.21 -2.23 19.47
C SER A 204 -26.04 -2.90 20.19
N ALA A 205 -24.94 -3.14 19.48
CA ALA A 205 -23.75 -3.81 20.00
C ALA A 205 -22.98 -3.01 21.08
N MET A 206 -23.19 -1.68 21.14
CA MET A 206 -22.61 -0.85 22.19
C MET A 206 -23.45 -0.90 23.48
N MET A 207 -24.78 -1.01 23.35
CA MET A 207 -25.69 -1.14 24.49
C MET A 207 -25.53 -2.47 25.21
N GLU A 208 -25.32 -3.57 24.48
CA GLU A 208 -25.06 -4.90 25.08
C GLU A 208 -23.78 -4.99 25.94
N LYS A 209 -22.84 -4.07 25.71
CA LYS A 209 -21.54 -4.04 26.41
C LYS A 209 -21.49 -3.07 27.59
N SER A 210 -22.57 -2.31 27.82
CA SER A 210 -22.68 -1.27 28.86
C SER A 210 -23.40 -1.80 30.10
#